data_AF-A0A5L8DNW4-F1
#
_entry.id   AF-A0A5L8DNW4-F1
#
_cell.length_a   1.000
_cell.length_b   1.000
_cell.length_c   1.000
_cell.angle_alpha   90.00
_cell.angle_beta   90.00
_cell.angle_gamma   90.00
#
_symmetry.space_group_name_H-M   'P 1'
#
loop_
_entity.id
_entity.type
_entity.pdbx_description
1 polymer ?
#
loop_
_entity_poly.entity_id
_entity_poly.type
_entity_poly.pdbx_seq_one_letter_code
_entity_poly.pdbx_strand_id
1 'polypeptide(L)'
;MTKIGFTYAGIHSNDIPAVVNSIKRNAINITENIQEVPAKIGGYFFGNSIGTRSFDINITLMGKSETERVEIAHDLNNLIIQTNSFESEIIFDDEPEWIYYGHFAQMAELTELQTDNYTTTITFICSDPRGYGEQKTIDFTQQTEIVKVEGSQDTYPIIRAIATDDLTSAGFVFEDGYTYIGSDVDPDTSQTPRKPYTNVLSDRMNDITLWQGLGTTQVTWQLENGKVATKSKWKQTTNTLRIDSFGDKMNTKPYIDWQGPVLKRSLTSELDNWKVSFRLSLNNSDYHRARTKIELYLLDKNGKRIGKLMLKDVSEGRDVTAMIEIGESTSNRHPFTPTVKLEKKKPSKKVYSKKEKKVITYKDKKGKKKTKVEWKTITTTYESGNNYNGFTNFYGYLTLEKRDNLFIAEYIKLEADGTQRWKKTYKWRDTNKKYTSKLASFGLYGAKMLITEDFKNQKYTDGDIAACDLVVQEIDMTAFNNNTDPEIIIHKGDEILFDGESGMIYKNGALFIDYRVIGSTFPSFFGGDETPITFSEGAEWSMDYVPTTF
;
A
#
# COMPACT_ATOMS: atom_id res chain seq x y z
N MET A 1 -6.43 18.26 42.92
CA MET A 1 -7.25 17.88 41.76
C MET A 1 -6.30 17.33 40.71
N THR A 2 -6.56 16.12 40.23
CA THR A 2 -5.87 15.59 39.06
C THR A 2 -6.11 16.57 37.91
N LYS A 3 -5.05 17.02 37.23
CA LYS A 3 -5.23 17.83 36.02
C LYS A 3 -6.00 16.98 35.03
N ILE A 4 -7.15 17.46 34.58
CA ILE A 4 -7.84 16.93 33.42
C ILE A 4 -7.23 17.57 32.17
N GLY A 5 -7.17 16.83 31.08
CA GLY A 5 -6.56 17.23 29.83
C GLY A 5 -7.13 16.46 28.67
N PHE A 6 -6.82 16.93 27.48
CA PHE A 6 -7.07 16.22 26.23
C PHE A 6 -5.87 16.32 25.31
N THR A 7 -5.76 15.36 24.39
CA THR A 7 -4.86 15.37 23.24
C THR A 7 -5.70 15.51 21.98
N TYR A 8 -5.31 16.39 21.07
CA TYR A 8 -5.92 16.51 19.75
C TYR A 8 -4.85 16.53 18.67
N ALA A 9 -4.99 15.66 17.67
CA ALA A 9 -4.04 15.53 16.55
C ALA A 9 -2.57 15.36 17.02
N GLY A 10 -2.38 14.62 18.12
CA GLY A 10 -1.07 14.32 18.71
C GLY A 10 -0.47 15.43 19.59
N ILE A 11 -1.17 16.52 19.84
CA ILE A 11 -0.70 17.60 20.72
C ILE A 11 -1.54 17.62 22.00
N HIS A 12 -0.86 17.62 23.14
CA HIS A 12 -1.51 17.60 24.44
C HIS A 12 -1.88 19.01 24.89
N SER A 13 -3.03 19.18 25.54
CA SER A 13 -3.48 20.46 26.12
C SER A 13 -2.49 21.10 27.10
N ASN A 14 -1.62 20.32 27.72
CA ASN A 14 -0.53 20.79 28.60
C ASN A 14 0.63 21.47 27.84
N ASP A 15 0.73 21.24 26.53
CA ASP A 15 1.75 21.88 25.68
C ASP A 15 1.33 23.30 25.28
N ILE A 16 0.11 23.69 25.63
CA ILE A 16 -0.44 25.04 25.47
C ILE A 16 -0.48 25.69 26.86
N PRO A 17 -0.22 26.99 27.00
CA PRO A 17 -0.45 27.75 28.24
C PRO A 17 -1.96 27.97 28.50
N ALA A 18 -2.72 26.87 28.49
CA ALA A 18 -4.13 26.79 28.80
C ALA A 18 -4.36 25.76 29.92
N VAL A 19 -5.38 26.00 30.74
CA VAL A 19 -5.86 25.06 31.75
C VAL A 19 -7.21 24.54 31.31
N VAL A 20 -7.38 23.22 31.26
CA VAL A 20 -8.69 22.61 31.01
C VAL A 20 -9.48 22.65 32.32
N ASN A 21 -10.62 23.35 32.31
CA ASN A 21 -11.49 23.52 33.47
C ASN A 21 -12.53 22.40 33.57
N SER A 22 -13.10 21.99 32.42
CA SER A 22 -14.03 20.87 32.34
C SER A 22 -14.13 20.32 30.91
N ILE A 23 -14.46 19.04 30.81
CA ILE A 23 -14.78 18.36 29.55
C ILE A 23 -16.22 17.90 29.65
N LYS A 24 -17.08 18.41 28.77
CA LYS A 24 -18.49 18.03 28.70
C LYS A 24 -18.71 17.16 27.46
N ARG A 25 -19.07 15.91 27.70
CA ARG A 25 -19.46 14.93 26.69
C ARG A 25 -20.95 15.13 26.40
N ASN A 26 -21.28 15.81 25.29
CA ASN A 26 -22.67 16.11 24.97
C ASN A 26 -23.41 14.82 24.57
N ALA A 27 -24.71 14.80 24.83
CA ALA A 27 -25.55 13.69 24.37
C ALA A 27 -25.46 13.55 22.86
N ILE A 28 -25.41 12.30 22.38
CA ILE A 28 -25.45 11.99 20.96
C ILE A 28 -26.82 12.41 20.43
N ASN A 29 -26.84 13.05 19.26
CA ASN A 29 -28.10 13.38 18.61
C ASN A 29 -28.79 12.11 18.14
N ILE A 30 -30.03 11.88 18.58
CA ILE A 30 -30.83 10.71 18.18
C ILE A 30 -32.05 11.21 17.43
N THR A 31 -32.29 10.68 16.23
CA THR A 31 -33.51 10.94 15.47
C THR A 31 -34.36 9.68 15.41
N GLU A 32 -35.60 9.76 15.89
CA GLU A 32 -36.54 8.64 15.81
C GLU A 32 -37.10 8.48 14.40
N ASN A 33 -37.13 7.25 13.90
CA ASN A 33 -37.80 6.91 12.66
C ASN A 33 -39.20 6.35 12.97
N ILE A 34 -40.23 7.17 12.83
CA ILE A 34 -41.63 6.81 13.11
C ILE A 34 -42.48 6.98 11.85
N GLN A 35 -43.37 6.03 11.59
CA GLN A 35 -44.42 6.16 10.60
C GLN A 35 -45.80 6.14 11.25
N GLU A 36 -46.60 7.15 10.96
CA GLU A 36 -48.01 7.18 11.33
C GLU A 36 -48.87 6.62 10.20
N VAL A 37 -49.79 5.71 10.54
CA VAL A 37 -50.77 5.19 9.58
C VAL A 37 -52.11 5.91 9.80
N PRO A 38 -52.68 6.56 8.78
CA PRO A 38 -53.94 7.28 8.91
C PRO A 38 -55.05 6.43 9.55
N ALA A 39 -55.82 7.05 10.46
CA ALA A 39 -56.92 6.43 11.18
C ALA A 39 -56.56 5.26 12.12
N LYS A 40 -55.27 5.04 12.44
CA LYS A 40 -54.83 4.18 13.54
C LYS A 40 -54.28 5.02 14.69
N ILE A 41 -54.54 4.60 15.92
CA ILE A 41 -53.94 5.21 17.12
C ILE A 41 -52.49 4.70 17.24
N GLY A 42 -51.54 5.63 17.35
CA GLY A 42 -50.11 5.36 17.54
C GLY A 42 -49.29 5.33 16.23
N GLY A 43 -47.98 5.58 16.37
CA GLY A 43 -46.99 5.46 15.30
C GLY A 43 -46.20 4.14 15.38
N TYR A 44 -45.78 3.61 14.24
CA TYR A 44 -44.90 2.45 14.16
C TYR A 44 -43.45 2.93 14.27
N PHE A 45 -42.73 2.44 15.28
CA PHE A 45 -41.32 2.75 15.51
C PHE A 45 -40.42 1.81 14.70
N PHE A 46 -39.55 2.39 13.87
CA PHE A 46 -38.59 1.67 13.01
C PHE A 46 -37.15 1.78 13.50
N GLY A 47 -36.94 2.22 14.75
CA GLY A 47 -35.61 2.43 15.31
C GLY A 47 -35.14 3.87 15.24
N ASN A 48 -33.89 4.06 15.66
CA ASN A 48 -33.25 5.35 15.82
C ASN A 48 -32.09 5.52 14.83
N SER A 49 -31.97 6.70 14.25
CA SER A 49 -30.76 7.14 13.57
C SER A 49 -29.83 7.77 14.60
N ILE A 50 -28.69 7.14 14.83
CA ILE A 50 -27.64 7.67 15.70
C ILE A 50 -26.85 8.72 14.91
N GLY A 51 -26.86 9.95 15.41
CA GLY A 51 -26.17 11.08 14.79
C GLY A 51 -24.75 11.27 15.32
N THR A 52 -24.26 12.50 15.23
CA THR A 52 -22.91 12.87 15.66
C THR A 52 -22.81 13.05 17.18
N ARG A 53 -21.58 12.92 17.70
CA ARG A 53 -21.21 13.30 19.06
C ARG A 53 -20.54 14.67 19.04
N SER A 54 -20.69 15.43 20.13
CA SER A 54 -19.86 16.61 20.36
C SER A 54 -19.26 16.64 21.77
N PHE A 55 -18.09 17.28 21.86
CA PHE A 55 -17.40 17.53 23.12
C PHE A 55 -17.22 19.03 23.30
N ASP A 56 -17.70 19.56 24.42
CA ASP A 56 -17.48 20.96 24.81
C ASP A 56 -16.40 21.00 25.89
N ILE A 57 -15.22 21.51 25.53
CA ILE A 57 -14.06 21.61 26.41
C ILE A 57 -13.93 23.05 26.88
N ASN A 58 -14.21 23.29 28.16
CA ASN A 58 -14.02 24.60 28.76
C ASN A 58 -12.56 24.77 29.20
N ILE A 59 -11.92 25.82 28.70
CA ILE A 59 -10.52 26.13 28.98
C ILE A 59 -10.35 27.54 29.53
N THR A 60 -9.27 27.76 30.27
CA THR A 60 -8.76 29.08 30.67
C THR A 60 -7.40 29.31 30.04
N LEU A 61 -7.26 30.38 29.27
CA LEU A 61 -5.98 30.85 28.74
C LEU A 61 -5.28 31.68 29.81
N MET A 62 -4.04 31.33 30.12
CA MET A 62 -3.27 31.95 31.21
C MET A 62 -2.22 32.91 30.64
N GLY A 63 -2.57 34.18 30.45
CA GLY A 63 -1.66 35.23 29.99
C GLY A 63 -1.06 36.03 31.16
N LYS A 64 0.15 36.58 31.00
CA LYS A 64 0.73 37.56 31.95
C LYS A 64 0.72 38.98 31.39
N SER A 65 0.24 39.14 30.16
CA SER A 65 0.05 40.42 29.48
C SER A 65 -0.89 40.24 28.28
N GLU A 66 -1.47 41.35 27.82
CA GLU A 66 -2.31 41.38 26.61
C GLU A 66 -1.60 40.84 25.35
N THR A 67 -0.28 41.06 25.21
CA THR A 67 0.49 40.54 24.08
C THR A 67 0.62 39.02 24.14
N GLU A 68 0.99 38.48 25.32
CA GLU A 68 1.11 37.03 25.53
C GLU A 68 -0.26 36.36 25.32
N ARG A 69 -1.36 37.00 25.75
CA ARG A 69 -2.73 36.51 25.50
C ARG A 69 -3.02 36.31 24.02
N VAL A 70 -2.66 37.27 23.16
CA VAL A 70 -2.89 37.16 21.70
C VAL A 70 -2.05 36.05 21.10
N GLU A 71 -0.81 35.87 21.56
CA GLU A 71 0.07 34.77 21.13
C GLU A 71 -0.53 33.41 21.50
N ILE A 72 -0.98 33.25 22.75
CA ILE A 72 -1.63 32.02 23.23
C ILE A 72 -2.88 31.69 22.40
N ALA A 73 -3.69 32.70 22.08
CA ALA A 73 -4.88 32.51 21.25
C ALA A 73 -4.53 32.10 19.81
N HIS A 74 -3.45 32.65 19.24
CA HIS A 74 -2.95 32.22 17.93
C HIS A 74 -2.42 30.79 17.96
N ASP A 75 -1.66 30.42 18.99
CA ASP A 75 -1.12 29.07 19.15
C ASP A 75 -2.24 28.04 19.31
N LEU A 76 -3.25 28.36 20.11
CA LEU A 76 -4.46 27.55 20.25
C LEU A 76 -5.17 27.38 18.90
N ASN A 77 -5.39 28.47 18.16
CA ASN A 77 -6.05 28.43 16.85
C ASN A 77 -5.25 27.59 15.85
N ASN A 78 -3.93 27.73 15.81
CA ASN A 78 -3.05 26.95 14.93
C ASN A 78 -3.09 25.46 15.26
N LEU A 79 -3.36 25.11 16.52
CA LEU A 79 -3.55 23.73 16.94
C LEU A 79 -4.90 23.16 16.51
N ILE A 80 -6.00 23.85 16.86
CA ILE A 80 -7.34 23.27 16.75
C ILE A 80 -7.95 23.41 15.35
N ILE A 81 -7.61 24.48 14.63
CA ILE A 81 -8.17 24.76 13.31
C ILE A 81 -7.42 23.95 12.25
N GLN A 82 -8.05 22.86 11.81
CA GLN A 82 -7.56 22.07 10.70
C GLN A 82 -8.14 22.57 9.38
N THR A 83 -7.31 22.58 8.33
CA THR A 83 -7.73 22.95 6.95
C THR A 83 -7.81 21.75 6.01
N ASN A 84 -7.60 20.54 6.56
CA ASN A 84 -7.75 19.29 5.86
C ASN A 84 -9.23 18.86 5.86
N SER A 85 -9.54 17.75 5.18
CA SER A 85 -10.89 17.20 5.07
C SER A 85 -11.03 15.86 5.80
N PHE A 86 -10.26 15.63 6.87
CA PHE A 86 -10.30 14.38 7.64
C PHE A 86 -10.39 14.68 9.14
N GLU A 87 -10.95 13.75 9.91
CA GLU A 87 -11.04 13.87 11.37
C GLU A 87 -9.75 13.38 12.03
N SER A 88 -9.39 14.00 13.16
CA SER A 88 -8.18 13.69 13.91
C SER A 88 -8.52 13.06 15.26
N GLU A 89 -7.54 12.33 15.79
CA GLU A 89 -7.63 11.68 17.09
C GLU A 89 -7.83 12.71 18.21
N ILE A 90 -8.76 12.40 19.10
CA ILE A 90 -9.05 13.08 20.37
C ILE A 90 -8.96 12.03 21.47
N ILE A 91 -8.13 12.28 22.48
CA ILE A 91 -7.96 11.40 23.65
C ILE A 91 -8.14 12.24 24.90
N PHE A 92 -8.87 11.75 25.89
CA PHE A 92 -9.09 12.44 27.16
C PHE A 92 -8.35 11.76 28.31
N ASP A 93 -7.75 12.54 29.21
CA ASP A 93 -6.91 12.03 30.30
C ASP A 93 -7.70 11.19 31.33
N ASP A 94 -9.01 11.38 31.42
CA ASP A 94 -9.91 10.65 32.32
C ASP A 94 -10.42 9.32 31.72
N GLU A 95 -10.18 9.06 30.44
CA GLU A 95 -10.51 7.82 29.72
C GLU A 95 -9.47 7.52 28.62
N PRO A 96 -8.18 7.42 28.96
CA PRO A 96 -7.09 7.36 27.99
C PRO A 96 -7.12 6.10 27.11
N GLU A 97 -7.92 5.10 27.47
CA GLU A 97 -8.13 3.88 26.70
C GLU A 97 -9.02 4.07 25.47
N TRP A 98 -9.75 5.18 25.37
CA TRP A 98 -10.66 5.47 24.25
C TRP A 98 -10.14 6.61 23.37
N ILE A 99 -10.09 6.34 22.07
CA ILE A 99 -9.76 7.30 21.02
C ILE A 99 -11.04 7.68 20.28
N TYR A 100 -11.30 8.98 20.16
CA TYR A 100 -12.37 9.51 19.34
C TYR A 100 -11.79 10.17 18.09
N TYR A 101 -12.51 10.12 16.97
CA TYR A 101 -12.12 10.83 15.77
C TYR A 101 -13.07 12.01 15.57
N GLY A 102 -12.53 13.23 15.57
CA GLY A 102 -13.34 14.42 15.41
C GLY A 102 -12.58 15.59 14.82
N HIS A 103 -13.30 16.69 14.65
CA HIS A 103 -12.75 17.94 14.16
C HIS A 103 -13.25 19.12 14.99
N PHE A 104 -12.45 20.17 15.05
CA PHE A 104 -12.85 21.44 15.66
C PHE A 104 -14.04 22.03 14.88
N ALA A 105 -15.13 22.33 15.60
CA ALA A 105 -16.33 22.88 15.00
C ALA A 105 -16.46 24.39 15.25
N GLN A 106 -16.30 24.80 16.51
CA GLN A 106 -16.45 26.19 16.91
C GLN A 106 -15.79 26.47 18.27
N MET A 107 -15.56 27.76 18.54
CA MET A 107 -15.11 28.26 19.83
C MET A 107 -16.03 29.40 20.25
N ALA A 108 -16.45 29.41 21.51
CA ALA A 108 -17.25 30.49 22.08
C ALA A 108 -16.44 31.79 22.23
N GLU A 109 -17.13 32.92 22.41
CA GLU A 109 -16.47 34.19 22.70
C GLU A 109 -15.66 34.11 24.00
N LEU A 110 -14.49 34.76 24.01
CA LEU A 110 -13.62 34.83 25.18
C LEU A 110 -14.28 35.68 26.28
N THR A 111 -14.39 35.12 27.48
CA THR A 111 -14.89 35.82 28.66
C THR A 111 -13.75 36.10 29.63
N GLU A 112 -13.55 37.35 30.02
CA GLU A 112 -12.52 37.73 31.00
C GLU A 112 -12.86 37.18 32.39
N LEU A 113 -11.91 36.50 33.04
CA LEU A 113 -12.06 35.99 34.41
C LEU A 113 -11.41 36.93 35.43
N GLN A 114 -10.17 37.33 35.15
CA GLN A 114 -9.34 38.25 35.93
C GLN A 114 -8.32 38.86 34.96
N THR A 115 -7.69 39.98 35.33
CA THR A 115 -6.70 40.67 34.48
C THR A 115 -5.76 39.66 33.78
N ASP A 116 -5.78 39.68 32.45
CA ASP A 116 -4.99 38.84 31.53
C ASP A 116 -5.35 37.33 31.43
N ASN A 117 -6.39 36.86 32.13
CA ASN A 117 -6.90 35.48 32.04
C ASN A 117 -8.33 35.43 31.45
N TYR A 118 -8.54 34.56 30.47
CA TYR A 118 -9.82 34.43 29.75
C TYR A 118 -10.27 32.99 29.69
N THR A 119 -11.57 32.76 29.82
CA THR A 119 -12.19 31.46 29.60
C THR A 119 -12.96 31.42 28.28
N THR A 120 -12.96 30.26 27.63
CA THR A 120 -13.80 29.95 26.48
C THR A 120 -14.13 28.47 26.46
N THR A 121 -15.07 28.08 25.60
CA THR A 121 -15.43 26.70 25.33
C THR A 121 -15.11 26.38 23.88
N ILE A 122 -14.35 25.31 23.69
CA ILE A 122 -13.99 24.76 22.39
C ILE A 122 -14.90 23.55 22.14
N THR A 123 -15.58 23.51 21.00
CA THR A 123 -16.44 22.40 20.62
C THR A 123 -15.77 21.56 19.52
N PHE A 124 -15.66 20.27 19.76
CA PHE A 124 -15.32 19.27 18.76
C PHE A 124 -16.56 18.47 18.35
N ILE A 125 -16.64 18.10 17.08
CA ILE A 125 -17.68 17.21 16.54
C ILE A 125 -17.01 15.95 16.02
N CYS A 126 -17.56 14.79 16.38
CA CYS A 126 -17.18 13.48 15.86
C CYS A 126 -18.27 13.00 14.91
N SER A 127 -17.91 12.76 13.65
CA SER A 127 -18.84 12.23 12.65
C SER A 127 -19.28 10.82 13.02
N ASP A 128 -18.33 9.99 13.49
CA ASP A 128 -18.64 8.74 14.17
C ASP A 128 -18.77 9.00 15.68
N PRO A 129 -19.93 8.70 16.29
CA PRO A 129 -20.14 8.96 17.70
C PRO A 129 -19.45 7.96 18.64
N ARG A 130 -18.72 6.96 18.15
CA ARG A 130 -18.10 5.91 18.96
C ARG A 130 -16.68 6.29 19.44
N GLY A 131 -16.31 5.78 20.61
CA GLY A 131 -14.92 5.70 21.07
C GLY A 131 -14.31 4.35 20.68
N TYR A 132 -13.04 4.37 20.32
CA TYR A 132 -12.29 3.22 19.81
C TYR A 132 -11.17 2.84 20.79
N GLY A 133 -11.17 1.58 21.22
CA GLY A 133 -10.14 1.05 22.11
C GLY A 133 -8.85 0.66 21.38
N GLU A 134 -7.93 0.04 22.11
CA GLU A 134 -6.76 -0.61 21.50
C GLU A 134 -7.20 -1.86 20.71
N GLN A 135 -6.63 -2.08 19.52
CA GLN A 135 -6.86 -3.29 18.74
C GLN A 135 -6.43 -4.53 19.53
N LYS A 136 -7.29 -5.56 19.53
CA LYS A 136 -7.06 -6.85 20.18
C LYS A 136 -7.08 -7.98 19.17
N THR A 137 -6.31 -9.03 19.46
CA THR A 137 -6.24 -10.24 18.65
C THR A 137 -6.70 -11.43 19.48
N ILE A 138 -7.53 -12.29 18.89
CA ILE A 138 -7.95 -13.58 19.42
C ILE A 138 -7.46 -14.66 18.45
N ASP A 139 -6.66 -15.60 18.95
CA ASP A 139 -6.27 -16.80 18.21
C ASP A 139 -7.21 -17.95 18.55
N PHE A 140 -7.74 -18.63 17.54
CA PHE A 140 -8.65 -19.76 17.74
C PHE A 140 -7.86 -21.07 17.75
N THR A 141 -8.13 -21.90 18.76
CA THR A 141 -7.46 -23.19 18.96
C THR A 141 -8.36 -24.38 18.64
N GLN A 142 -9.67 -24.15 18.57
CA GLN A 142 -10.70 -25.12 18.29
C GLN A 142 -11.55 -24.67 17.11
N GLN A 143 -12.20 -25.64 16.48
CA GLN A 143 -13.07 -25.36 15.34
C GLN A 143 -14.29 -24.52 15.73
N THR A 144 -14.85 -24.75 16.92
CA THR A 144 -15.96 -23.97 17.48
C THR A 144 -15.50 -23.36 18.80
N GLU A 145 -15.62 -22.04 18.94
CA GLU A 145 -15.29 -21.31 20.16
C GLU A 145 -16.34 -20.24 20.47
N ILE A 146 -16.43 -19.84 21.74
CA ILE A 146 -17.25 -18.70 22.16
C ILE A 146 -16.37 -17.46 22.15
N VAL A 147 -16.74 -16.49 21.32
CA VAL A 147 -16.07 -15.19 21.21
C VAL A 147 -16.73 -14.22 22.16
N LYS A 148 -15.91 -13.48 22.91
CA LYS A 148 -16.35 -12.34 23.70
C LYS A 148 -15.48 -11.14 23.37
N VAL A 149 -16.06 -10.17 22.68
CA VAL A 149 -15.39 -8.91 22.36
C VAL A 149 -15.60 -7.90 23.48
N GLU A 150 -14.56 -7.11 23.77
CA GLU A 150 -14.68 -6.02 24.73
C GLU A 150 -15.38 -4.80 24.12
N GLY A 151 -15.88 -3.92 24.99
CA GLY A 151 -16.63 -2.72 24.62
C GLY A 151 -18.08 -2.80 25.05
N SER A 152 -18.88 -1.87 24.52
CA SER A 152 -20.32 -1.77 24.80
C SER A 152 -21.16 -1.53 23.55
N GLN A 153 -20.55 -1.60 22.36
CA GLN A 153 -21.16 -1.36 21.06
C GLN A 153 -20.67 -2.38 20.03
N ASP A 154 -21.26 -2.36 18.84
CA ASP A 154 -20.86 -3.20 17.71
C ASP A 154 -19.42 -2.92 17.26
N THR A 155 -18.67 -4.00 17.06
CA THR A 155 -17.37 -4.01 16.38
C THR A 155 -17.40 -4.94 15.16
N TYR A 156 -16.67 -4.53 14.13
CA TYR A 156 -16.59 -5.24 12.84
C TYR A 156 -15.17 -5.79 12.70
N PRO A 157 -14.95 -7.06 13.07
CA PRO A 157 -13.59 -7.59 13.14
C PRO A 157 -13.04 -7.98 11.76
N ILE A 158 -11.73 -8.11 11.72
CA ILE A 158 -11.00 -8.74 10.62
C ILE A 158 -10.66 -10.17 11.03
N ILE A 159 -11.23 -11.15 10.32
CA ILE A 159 -10.94 -12.57 10.55
C ILE A 159 -9.89 -13.02 9.54
N ARG A 160 -8.80 -13.61 10.04
CA ARG A 160 -7.67 -14.11 9.27
C ARG A 160 -7.65 -15.64 9.29
N ALA A 161 -7.38 -16.25 8.14
CA ALA A 161 -7.13 -17.67 8.00
C ALA A 161 -5.79 -17.88 7.29
N ILE A 162 -4.88 -18.63 7.93
CA ILE A 162 -3.64 -19.09 7.30
C ILE A 162 -3.83 -20.55 6.92
N ALA A 163 -3.91 -20.83 5.63
CA ALA A 163 -4.19 -22.18 5.15
C ALA A 163 -3.07 -23.17 5.52
N THR A 164 -3.41 -24.25 6.20
CA THR A 164 -2.48 -25.32 6.56
C THR A 164 -2.41 -26.40 5.48
N ASP A 165 -3.42 -26.47 4.61
CA ASP A 165 -3.54 -27.38 3.47
C ASP A 165 -4.04 -26.66 2.20
N ASP A 166 -4.12 -27.39 1.08
CA ASP A 166 -4.79 -26.91 -0.12
C ASP A 166 -6.32 -27.07 0.06
N LEU A 167 -7.09 -25.99 -0.12
CA LEU A 167 -8.53 -25.96 0.17
C LEU A 167 -9.36 -25.55 -1.06
N THR A 168 -10.52 -26.18 -1.20
CA THR A 168 -11.55 -25.81 -2.20
C THR A 168 -12.56 -24.79 -1.64
N SER A 169 -12.57 -24.62 -0.33
CA SER A 169 -13.45 -23.72 0.39
C SER A 169 -12.79 -23.24 1.68
N ALA A 170 -13.25 -22.11 2.19
CA ALA A 170 -12.97 -21.68 3.56
C ALA A 170 -14.11 -20.78 4.03
N GLY A 171 -14.40 -20.81 5.32
CA GLY A 171 -15.44 -19.96 5.86
C GLY A 171 -15.67 -20.17 7.34
N PHE A 172 -16.61 -19.42 7.86
CA PHE A 172 -17.06 -19.53 9.24
C PHE A 172 -18.53 -19.17 9.36
N VAL A 173 -19.15 -19.72 10.40
CA VAL A 173 -20.54 -19.48 10.78
C VAL A 173 -20.54 -18.78 12.14
N PHE A 174 -21.38 -17.76 12.27
CA PHE A 174 -21.66 -17.03 13.50
C PHE A 174 -23.17 -16.96 13.71
N GLU A 175 -23.63 -16.45 14.85
CA GLU A 175 -25.02 -16.55 15.30
C GLU A 175 -26.06 -16.19 14.22
N ASP A 176 -25.88 -15.04 13.57
CA ASP A 176 -26.84 -14.52 12.59
C ASP A 176 -26.39 -14.69 11.12
N GLY A 177 -25.36 -15.49 10.85
CA GLY A 177 -24.89 -15.61 9.47
C GLY A 177 -23.65 -16.46 9.24
N TYR A 178 -23.12 -16.35 8.03
CA TYR A 178 -21.92 -17.07 7.62
C TYR A 178 -21.15 -16.26 6.58
N THR A 179 -19.82 -16.42 6.58
CA THR A 179 -18.96 -15.95 5.50
C THR A 179 -18.29 -17.16 4.88
N TYR A 180 -18.43 -17.34 3.57
CA TYR A 180 -17.92 -18.53 2.91
C TYR A 180 -17.41 -18.24 1.50
N ILE A 181 -16.28 -18.84 1.15
CA ILE A 181 -15.68 -18.80 -0.18
C ILE A 181 -15.49 -20.21 -0.74
N GLY A 182 -15.61 -20.34 -2.06
CA GLY A 182 -15.39 -21.59 -2.77
C GLY A 182 -16.57 -22.55 -2.70
N SER A 183 -16.27 -23.84 -2.76
CA SER A 183 -17.27 -24.91 -2.74
C SER A 183 -16.70 -26.20 -2.16
N ASP A 184 -17.49 -26.92 -1.37
CA ASP A 184 -17.11 -28.23 -0.84
C ASP A 184 -17.17 -29.31 -1.92
N VAL A 185 -16.41 -30.39 -1.68
CA VAL A 185 -16.47 -31.63 -2.45
C VAL A 185 -17.64 -32.46 -1.96
N ASP A 186 -18.60 -32.73 -2.85
CA ASP A 186 -19.73 -33.59 -2.54
C ASP A 186 -19.31 -35.07 -2.63
N PRO A 187 -19.28 -35.79 -1.49
CA PRO A 187 -18.84 -37.18 -1.46
C PRO A 187 -19.83 -38.14 -2.15
N ASP A 188 -21.10 -37.76 -2.30
CA ASP A 188 -22.15 -38.61 -2.91
C ASP A 188 -22.13 -38.53 -4.44
N THR A 189 -21.47 -37.52 -5.01
CA THR A 189 -21.37 -37.31 -6.47
C THR A 189 -20.05 -37.80 -7.07
N SER A 190 -19.18 -38.43 -6.27
CA SER A 190 -17.82 -38.81 -6.68
C SER A 190 -16.96 -37.64 -7.16
N GLN A 191 -17.28 -36.41 -6.72
CA GLN A 191 -16.45 -35.25 -6.99
C GLN A 191 -15.07 -35.42 -6.38
N THR A 192 -14.07 -34.84 -7.04
CA THR A 192 -12.71 -34.77 -6.50
C THR A 192 -12.18 -33.34 -6.62
N PRO A 193 -11.38 -32.84 -5.66
CA PRO A 193 -10.75 -31.54 -5.81
C PRO A 193 -9.94 -31.48 -7.10
N ARG A 194 -10.26 -30.55 -7.98
CA ARG A 194 -9.43 -30.27 -9.15
C ARG A 194 -8.40 -29.20 -8.78
N LYS A 195 -7.20 -29.35 -9.32
CA LYS A 195 -6.08 -28.41 -9.13
C LYS A 195 -5.65 -27.81 -10.47
N PRO A 196 -6.40 -26.84 -11.01
CA PRO A 196 -6.05 -26.21 -12.28
C PRO A 196 -4.71 -25.50 -12.23
N TYR A 197 -4.34 -24.95 -11.07
CA TYR A 197 -3.10 -24.22 -10.84
C TYR A 197 -2.15 -25.02 -9.95
N THR A 198 -0.93 -25.23 -10.42
CA THR A 198 0.15 -25.84 -9.63
C THR A 198 1.35 -24.90 -9.55
N ASN A 199 1.76 -24.53 -8.34
CA ASN A 199 2.97 -23.72 -8.13
C ASN A 199 4.21 -24.50 -8.59
N VAL A 200 4.86 -24.02 -9.65
CA VAL A 200 6.14 -24.59 -10.15
C VAL A 200 7.34 -23.75 -9.73
N LEU A 201 7.10 -22.50 -9.33
CA LEU A 201 8.09 -21.63 -8.71
C LEU A 201 7.39 -20.71 -7.71
N SER A 202 7.91 -20.65 -6.49
CA SER A 202 7.58 -19.64 -5.49
C SER A 202 8.90 -19.08 -4.95
N ASP A 203 9.22 -17.86 -5.37
CA ASP A 203 10.46 -17.17 -4.97
C ASP A 203 10.11 -15.90 -4.21
N ARG A 204 10.44 -15.88 -2.92
CA ARG A 204 10.29 -14.70 -2.04
C ARG A 204 11.27 -13.58 -2.35
N MET A 205 12.09 -13.74 -3.40
CA MET A 205 13.10 -12.78 -3.85
C MET A 205 14.05 -12.39 -2.72
N ASN A 206 14.45 -13.31 -1.85
CA ASN A 206 15.34 -13.03 -0.71
C ASN A 206 16.62 -13.88 -0.71
N ASP A 207 16.74 -14.83 -1.64
CA ASP A 207 17.94 -15.62 -1.87
C ASP A 207 18.46 -15.37 -3.29
N ILE A 208 19.49 -14.54 -3.40
CA ILE A 208 20.10 -14.21 -4.70
C ILE A 208 20.85 -15.39 -5.32
N THR A 209 21.18 -16.43 -4.54
CA THR A 209 21.94 -17.59 -5.05
C THR A 209 21.14 -18.44 -6.03
N LEU A 210 19.80 -18.33 -5.98
CA LEU A 210 18.87 -18.94 -6.93
C LEU A 210 18.90 -18.26 -8.31
N TRP A 211 19.61 -17.12 -8.43
CA TRP A 211 19.68 -16.30 -9.62
C TRP A 211 21.12 -16.21 -10.15
N GLN A 212 21.28 -16.41 -11.45
CA GLN A 212 22.55 -16.22 -12.14
C GLN A 212 22.72 -14.76 -12.56
N GLY A 213 23.76 -14.09 -12.07
CA GLY A 213 24.17 -12.77 -12.58
C GLY A 213 24.70 -12.85 -14.01
N LEU A 214 24.21 -11.98 -14.89
CA LEU A 214 24.65 -11.92 -16.28
C LEU A 214 25.44 -10.64 -16.56
N GLY A 215 26.60 -10.80 -17.21
CA GLY A 215 27.43 -9.72 -17.75
C GLY A 215 26.97 -9.24 -19.14
N THR A 216 27.72 -8.30 -19.70
CA THR A 216 27.37 -7.55 -20.93
C THR A 216 27.20 -8.41 -22.18
N THR A 217 27.86 -9.57 -22.26
CA THR A 217 27.82 -10.46 -23.43
C THR A 217 26.94 -11.70 -23.22
N GLN A 218 26.36 -11.88 -22.03
CA GLN A 218 25.66 -13.11 -21.65
C GLN A 218 24.13 -13.01 -21.79
N VAL A 219 23.59 -11.80 -22.00
CA VAL A 219 22.15 -11.58 -22.17
C VAL A 219 21.73 -11.95 -23.58
N THR A 220 20.80 -12.90 -23.70
CA THR A 220 20.32 -13.45 -24.99
C THR A 220 19.04 -12.79 -25.51
N TRP A 221 18.53 -11.77 -24.82
CA TRP A 221 17.32 -11.03 -25.18
C TRP A 221 17.54 -9.52 -25.21
N GLN A 222 16.66 -8.80 -25.91
CA GLN A 222 16.74 -7.35 -26.00
C GLN A 222 16.21 -6.68 -24.73
N LEU A 223 17.08 -5.95 -24.03
CA LEU A 223 16.70 -5.04 -22.94
C LEU A 223 16.00 -3.78 -23.50
N GLU A 224 14.98 -3.27 -22.81
CA GLU A 224 14.18 -2.14 -23.31
C GLU A 224 14.99 -0.83 -23.23
N ASN A 225 15.58 -0.40 -24.35
CA ASN A 225 16.38 0.83 -24.42
C ASN A 225 17.49 0.90 -23.34
N GLY A 226 18.09 -0.23 -22.98
CA GLY A 226 19.11 -0.30 -21.93
C GLY A 226 20.15 -1.37 -22.14
N LYS A 227 21.16 -1.39 -21.26
CA LYS A 227 22.30 -2.30 -21.29
C LYS A 227 22.69 -2.78 -19.88
N VAL A 228 23.42 -3.89 -19.83
CA VAL A 228 24.07 -4.33 -18.59
C VAL A 228 25.23 -3.38 -18.28
N ALA A 229 25.36 -2.95 -17.02
CA ALA A 229 26.49 -2.12 -16.60
C ALA A 229 27.58 -2.93 -15.89
N THR A 230 28.84 -2.55 -16.13
CA THR A 230 30.00 -3.09 -15.41
C THR A 230 29.91 -2.75 -13.92
N LYS A 231 30.20 -3.72 -13.05
CA LYS A 231 30.07 -3.64 -11.57
C LYS A 231 28.67 -3.26 -11.06
N SER A 232 27.65 -3.41 -11.89
CA SER A 232 26.28 -3.35 -11.40
C SER A 232 25.97 -4.63 -10.62
N LYS A 233 25.15 -4.51 -9.58
CA LYS A 233 24.82 -5.64 -8.70
C LYS A 233 23.46 -5.46 -8.04
N TRP A 234 22.75 -6.57 -7.95
CA TRP A 234 21.66 -6.76 -7.00
C TRP A 234 22.24 -7.13 -5.63
N LYS A 235 21.48 -6.87 -4.58
CA LYS A 235 21.68 -7.40 -3.23
C LYS A 235 20.40 -8.06 -2.77
N GLN A 236 20.55 -9.04 -1.88
CA GLN A 236 19.43 -9.56 -1.12
C GLN A 236 19.24 -8.78 0.18
N THR A 237 18.01 -8.76 0.66
CA THR A 237 17.59 -8.39 2.01
C THR A 237 16.75 -9.52 2.57
N THR A 238 16.26 -9.41 3.80
CA THR A 238 15.41 -10.43 4.42
C THR A 238 14.20 -10.83 3.56
N ASN A 239 13.61 -9.86 2.85
CA ASN A 239 12.33 -10.04 2.15
C ASN A 239 12.33 -9.61 0.67
N THR A 240 13.44 -9.10 0.13
CA THR A 240 13.47 -8.53 -1.24
C THR A 240 14.85 -8.57 -1.88
N LEU A 241 14.90 -8.63 -3.22
CA LEU A 241 16.09 -8.35 -4.02
C LEU A 241 16.02 -6.88 -4.41
N ARG A 242 17.09 -6.14 -4.13
CA ARG A 242 17.20 -4.70 -4.40
C ARG A 242 18.45 -4.39 -5.21
N ILE A 243 18.47 -3.24 -5.87
CA ILE A 243 19.70 -2.78 -6.52
C ILE A 243 20.67 -2.28 -5.47
N ASP A 244 21.90 -2.79 -5.49
CA ASP A 244 22.99 -2.27 -4.66
C ASP A 244 23.88 -1.31 -5.44
N SER A 245 24.04 -1.55 -6.74
CA SER A 245 24.76 -0.66 -7.65
C SER A 245 24.18 -0.76 -9.06
N PHE A 246 23.93 0.39 -9.67
CA PHE A 246 23.60 0.49 -11.10
C PHE A 246 24.85 0.42 -12.01
N GLY A 247 26.03 0.23 -11.42
CA GLY A 247 27.31 0.10 -12.12
C GLY A 247 28.18 1.36 -12.06
N ASP A 248 29.35 1.27 -12.69
CA ASP A 248 30.33 2.35 -12.69
C ASP A 248 29.78 3.62 -13.34
N LYS A 249 30.17 4.77 -12.79
CA LYS A 249 29.98 6.08 -13.42
C LYS A 249 30.80 6.11 -14.70
N MET A 250 30.16 6.39 -15.84
CA MET A 250 30.87 6.57 -17.10
C MET A 250 31.50 7.97 -17.17
N ASN A 251 32.63 8.11 -17.88
CA ASN A 251 33.34 9.39 -18.03
C ASN A 251 33.23 9.97 -19.46
N THR A 252 32.50 9.31 -20.36
CA THR A 252 32.42 9.66 -21.79
C THR A 252 30.96 9.81 -22.24
N LYS A 253 30.71 10.70 -23.21
CA LYS A 253 29.42 10.83 -23.89
C LYS A 253 29.06 9.54 -24.64
N PRO A 254 27.76 9.22 -24.85
CA PRO A 254 26.57 10.02 -24.51
C PRO A 254 26.07 9.78 -23.07
N TYR A 255 25.52 10.85 -22.47
CA TYR A 255 25.16 10.91 -21.05
C TYR A 255 23.77 10.34 -20.70
N ILE A 256 23.03 9.83 -21.69
CA ILE A 256 21.62 9.42 -21.54
C ILE A 256 21.51 8.00 -22.07
N ASP A 257 21.50 7.03 -21.17
CA ASP A 257 21.34 5.62 -21.48
C ASP A 257 20.81 4.89 -20.23
N TRP A 258 20.02 3.83 -20.42
CA TRP A 258 19.57 3.01 -19.30
C TRP A 258 20.60 1.94 -18.99
N GLN A 259 21.00 1.82 -17.72
CA GLN A 259 21.95 0.80 -17.33
C GLN A 259 21.71 0.24 -15.94
N GLY A 260 22.10 -1.02 -15.74
CA GLY A 260 22.03 -1.68 -14.44
C GLY A 260 22.28 -3.19 -14.53
N PRO A 261 22.03 -3.94 -13.43
CA PRO A 261 22.33 -5.36 -13.34
C PRO A 261 21.20 -6.26 -13.87
N VAL A 262 21.59 -7.41 -14.42
CA VAL A 262 20.68 -8.46 -14.89
C VAL A 262 20.90 -9.75 -14.12
N LEU A 263 19.80 -10.41 -13.74
CA LEU A 263 19.76 -11.75 -13.19
C LEU A 263 18.96 -12.67 -14.11
N LYS A 264 19.29 -13.96 -14.14
CA LYS A 264 18.53 -15.00 -14.85
C LYS A 264 18.20 -16.15 -13.90
N ARG A 265 16.99 -16.70 -14.01
CA ARG A 265 16.57 -17.90 -13.30
C ARG A 265 15.80 -18.83 -14.23
N SER A 266 16.14 -20.11 -14.22
CA SER A 266 15.46 -21.12 -15.05
C SER A 266 14.39 -21.86 -14.25
N LEU A 267 13.34 -22.30 -14.94
CA LEU A 267 12.41 -23.29 -14.45
C LEU A 267 12.99 -24.70 -14.62
N THR A 268 12.42 -25.67 -13.90
CA THR A 268 12.75 -27.09 -14.02
C THR A 268 12.09 -27.75 -15.25
N SER A 269 10.99 -27.18 -15.75
CA SER A 269 10.25 -27.62 -16.92
C SER A 269 9.76 -26.45 -17.78
N GLU A 270 9.48 -26.71 -19.05
CA GLU A 270 8.86 -25.75 -19.96
C GLU A 270 7.33 -25.75 -19.79
N LEU A 271 6.72 -24.59 -19.60
CA LEU A 271 5.27 -24.45 -19.41
C LEU A 271 4.59 -23.94 -20.68
N ASP A 272 3.52 -24.62 -21.10
CA ASP A 272 2.69 -24.13 -22.21
C ASP A 272 1.63 -23.14 -21.70
N ASN A 273 0.86 -23.54 -20.69
CA ASN A 273 -0.14 -22.72 -20.03
C ASN A 273 0.34 -22.38 -18.63
N TRP A 274 0.29 -21.09 -18.28
CA TRP A 274 0.95 -20.58 -17.09
C TRP A 274 0.37 -19.28 -16.59
N LYS A 275 0.59 -18.99 -15.31
CA LYS A 275 0.36 -17.69 -14.68
C LYS A 275 1.64 -17.25 -13.98
N VAL A 276 2.11 -16.05 -14.31
CA VAL A 276 3.25 -15.40 -13.67
C VAL A 276 2.73 -14.21 -12.89
N SER A 277 2.97 -14.20 -11.58
CA SER A 277 2.65 -13.11 -10.66
C SER A 277 3.95 -12.53 -10.10
N PHE A 278 4.24 -11.28 -10.43
CA PHE A 278 5.47 -10.60 -10.01
C PHE A 278 5.13 -9.43 -9.09
N ARG A 279 5.46 -9.54 -7.80
CA ARG A 279 5.34 -8.45 -6.83
C ARG A 279 6.61 -7.63 -6.81
N LEU A 280 6.46 -6.32 -6.90
CA LEU A 280 7.57 -5.39 -6.90
C LEU A 280 7.23 -4.05 -6.25
N SER A 281 8.28 -3.33 -5.90
CA SER A 281 8.21 -1.91 -5.54
C SER A 281 9.10 -1.09 -6.47
N LEU A 282 8.56 0.02 -6.96
CA LEU A 282 9.31 1.10 -7.59
C LEU A 282 8.96 2.40 -6.87
N ASN A 283 9.83 2.80 -5.96
CA ASN A 283 9.71 4.05 -5.23
C ASN A 283 10.52 5.13 -5.95
N ASN A 284 9.82 6.12 -6.47
CA ASN A 284 10.42 7.19 -7.23
C ASN A 284 11.29 8.09 -6.34
N SER A 285 12.34 8.68 -6.92
CA SER A 285 13.18 9.61 -6.19
C SER A 285 12.50 10.98 -6.04
N ASP A 286 12.79 11.68 -4.95
CA ASP A 286 12.49 13.11 -4.80
C ASP A 286 13.36 14.00 -5.71
N TYR A 287 14.37 13.41 -6.34
CA TYR A 287 15.18 14.03 -7.37
C TYR A 287 14.54 13.81 -8.75
N HIS A 288 13.80 14.81 -9.25
CA HIS A 288 13.00 14.72 -10.47
C HIS A 288 13.74 14.27 -11.76
N ARG A 289 15.07 14.31 -11.83
CA ARG A 289 15.78 13.80 -13.03
C ARG A 289 16.16 12.32 -12.89
N ALA A 290 16.22 11.81 -11.67
CA ALA A 290 16.52 10.42 -11.41
C ALA A 290 15.34 9.56 -11.84
N ARG A 291 15.60 8.64 -12.76
CA ARG A 291 14.59 7.76 -13.32
C ARG A 291 15.07 6.33 -13.20
N THR A 292 14.19 5.46 -12.75
CA THR A 292 14.46 4.04 -12.56
C THR A 292 13.43 3.19 -13.27
N LYS A 293 13.80 1.95 -13.56
CA LYS A 293 12.92 0.97 -14.16
C LYS A 293 13.28 -0.44 -13.70
N ILE A 294 12.29 -1.31 -13.72
CA ILE A 294 12.42 -2.73 -13.44
C ILE A 294 11.64 -3.52 -14.48
N GLU A 295 12.24 -4.60 -14.96
CA GLU A 295 11.75 -5.45 -16.04
C GLU A 295 11.93 -6.91 -15.64
N LEU A 296 10.82 -7.67 -15.68
CA LEU A 296 10.84 -9.12 -15.66
C LEU A 296 10.54 -9.63 -17.07
N TYR A 297 11.53 -10.27 -17.68
CA TYR A 297 11.42 -10.92 -18.97
C TYR A 297 10.99 -12.37 -18.80
N LEU A 298 10.02 -12.78 -19.62
CA LEU A 298 9.64 -14.18 -19.80
C LEU A 298 10.43 -14.73 -20.98
N LEU A 299 11.10 -15.87 -20.79
CA LEU A 299 12.03 -16.43 -21.77
C LEU A 299 11.67 -17.87 -22.12
N ASP A 300 11.90 -18.26 -23.37
CA ASP A 300 11.83 -19.65 -23.82
C ASP A 300 13.09 -20.46 -23.40
N LYS A 301 13.11 -21.75 -23.77
CA LYS A 301 14.22 -22.66 -23.46
C LYS A 301 15.58 -22.21 -24.01
N ASN A 302 15.58 -21.42 -25.08
CA ASN A 302 16.79 -20.89 -25.71
C ASN A 302 17.20 -19.53 -25.11
N GLY A 303 16.47 -19.03 -24.11
CA GLY A 303 16.69 -17.71 -23.53
C GLY A 303 16.23 -16.57 -24.43
N LYS A 304 15.39 -16.84 -25.43
CA LYS A 304 14.77 -15.80 -26.25
C LYS A 304 13.55 -15.27 -25.50
N ARG A 305 13.34 -13.96 -25.55
CA ARG A 305 12.16 -13.31 -24.96
C ARG A 305 10.88 -13.84 -25.61
N ILE A 306 9.87 -14.09 -24.78
CA ILE A 306 8.48 -14.38 -25.18
C ILE A 306 7.48 -13.43 -24.52
N GLY A 307 7.88 -12.65 -23.52
CA GLY A 307 7.04 -11.65 -22.86
C GLY A 307 7.83 -10.77 -21.89
N LYS A 308 7.20 -9.74 -21.34
CA LYS A 308 7.82 -8.79 -20.40
C LYS A 308 6.78 -8.13 -19.50
N LEU A 309 7.12 -7.94 -18.23
CA LEU A 309 6.39 -7.14 -17.25
C LEU A 309 7.33 -6.02 -16.79
N MET A 310 6.87 -4.76 -16.79
CA MET A 310 7.73 -3.59 -16.60
C MET A 310 7.04 -2.47 -15.84
N LEU A 311 7.78 -1.82 -14.96
CA LEU A 311 7.57 -0.43 -14.55
C LEU A 311 8.78 0.42 -14.95
N LYS A 312 8.53 1.59 -15.52
CA LYS A 312 9.56 2.51 -15.98
C LYS A 312 9.15 3.95 -15.75
N ASP A 313 9.98 4.66 -15.02
CA ASP A 313 9.92 6.11 -14.93
C ASP A 313 10.42 6.74 -16.25
N VAL A 314 9.51 7.32 -17.01
CA VAL A 314 9.82 7.87 -18.34
C VAL A 314 10.19 9.36 -18.28
N SER A 315 9.71 10.09 -17.28
CA SER A 315 9.84 11.55 -17.23
C SER A 315 9.72 12.13 -15.81
N GLU A 316 10.49 13.19 -15.53
CA GLU A 316 10.44 13.98 -14.29
C GLU A 316 10.47 13.18 -12.98
N GLY A 317 11.02 11.96 -13.01
CA GLY A 317 11.29 11.18 -11.83
C GLY A 317 10.03 10.58 -11.21
N ARG A 318 8.86 10.74 -11.83
CA ARG A 318 7.55 10.37 -11.27
C ARG A 318 6.47 10.08 -12.31
N ASP A 319 6.74 10.23 -13.61
CA ASP A 319 5.85 9.76 -14.67
C ASP A 319 6.17 8.29 -14.97
N VAL A 320 5.47 7.37 -14.29
CA VAL A 320 5.72 5.94 -14.38
C VAL A 320 4.80 5.29 -15.42
N THR A 321 5.41 4.64 -16.40
CA THR A 321 4.74 3.74 -17.35
C THR A 321 4.81 2.32 -16.84
N ALA A 322 3.66 1.64 -16.83
CA ALA A 322 3.57 0.21 -16.61
C ALA A 322 3.25 -0.50 -17.93
N MET A 323 3.91 -1.63 -18.20
CA MET A 323 3.73 -2.38 -19.45
C MET A 323 3.88 -3.87 -19.22
N ILE A 324 2.85 -4.61 -19.62
CA ILE A 324 2.84 -6.07 -19.70
C ILE A 324 2.67 -6.39 -21.18
N GLU A 325 3.45 -7.31 -21.70
CA GLU A 325 3.45 -7.65 -23.12
C GLU A 325 3.78 -9.12 -23.33
N ILE A 326 3.15 -9.72 -24.34
CA ILE A 326 3.55 -11.00 -24.91
C ILE A 326 4.19 -10.73 -26.27
N GLY A 327 5.32 -11.38 -26.54
CA GLY A 327 6.05 -11.29 -27.79
C GLY A 327 7.56 -11.15 -27.63
N GLU A 328 8.23 -11.32 -28.77
CA GLU A 328 9.67 -11.55 -28.85
C GLU A 328 10.51 -10.28 -28.83
N SER A 329 9.91 -9.15 -29.23
CA SER A 329 10.60 -7.87 -29.34
C SER A 329 9.62 -6.71 -29.20
N THR A 330 10.13 -5.48 -29.24
CA THR A 330 9.28 -4.29 -29.25
C THR A 330 8.46 -4.16 -30.54
N SER A 331 8.93 -4.65 -31.68
CA SER A 331 8.20 -4.64 -32.95
C SER A 331 7.28 -5.84 -33.14
N ASN A 332 7.53 -6.94 -32.41
CA ASN A 332 6.77 -8.17 -32.49
C ASN A 332 6.13 -8.52 -31.14
N ARG A 333 5.09 -7.77 -30.77
CA ARG A 333 4.40 -7.93 -29.48
C ARG A 333 2.91 -7.59 -29.53
N HIS A 334 2.19 -8.10 -28.54
CA HIS A 334 0.89 -7.58 -28.13
C HIS A 334 1.05 -6.93 -26.73
N PRO A 335 0.82 -5.60 -26.62
CA PRO A 335 0.91 -4.89 -25.35
C PRO A 335 -0.44 -4.81 -24.61
N PHE A 336 -0.42 -4.98 -23.29
CA PHE A 336 -1.55 -4.78 -22.38
C PHE A 336 -1.42 -3.43 -21.66
N THR A 337 -1.26 -2.33 -22.40
CA THR A 337 -0.91 -1.04 -21.81
C THR A 337 -2.09 -0.40 -21.08
N PRO A 338 -1.97 -0.04 -19.80
CA PRO A 338 -3.02 0.65 -19.09
C PRO A 338 -3.11 2.12 -19.50
N THR A 339 -4.32 2.67 -19.53
CA THR A 339 -4.49 4.12 -19.64
C THR A 339 -4.05 4.78 -18.35
N VAL A 340 -3.17 5.78 -18.48
CA VAL A 340 -2.60 6.53 -17.37
C VAL A 340 -2.91 8.01 -17.56
N LYS A 341 -3.52 8.64 -16.56
CA LYS A 341 -3.68 10.10 -16.50
C LYS A 341 -2.48 10.66 -15.73
N LEU A 342 -1.77 11.60 -16.36
CA LEU A 342 -0.66 12.32 -15.73
C LEU A 342 -1.21 13.56 -15.04
N GLU A 343 -1.04 13.65 -13.72
CA GLU A 343 -1.37 14.83 -12.95
C GLU A 343 -0.15 15.76 -12.94
N LYS A 344 -0.30 16.93 -13.57
CA LYS A 344 0.77 17.94 -13.67
C LYS A 344 0.65 18.93 -12.52
N LYS A 345 1.69 19.03 -11.69
CA LYS A 345 1.82 20.08 -10.67
C LYS A 345 2.82 21.14 -11.12
N LYS A 346 2.68 22.36 -10.59
CA LYS A 346 3.62 23.46 -10.86
C LYS A 346 5.05 23.01 -10.49
N PRO A 347 6.04 23.24 -11.37
CA PRO A 347 7.42 22.89 -11.06
C PRO A 347 7.93 23.72 -9.89
N SER A 348 8.70 23.10 -9.00
CA SER A 348 9.41 23.81 -7.93
C SER A 348 10.87 24.03 -8.33
N LYS A 349 11.47 25.16 -7.94
CA LYS A 349 12.90 25.40 -8.22
C LYS A 349 13.73 24.81 -7.09
N LYS A 350 14.58 23.82 -7.40
CA LYS A 350 15.58 23.29 -6.46
C LYS A 350 16.95 23.87 -6.79
N VAL A 351 17.61 24.43 -5.79
CA VAL A 351 18.93 25.08 -5.91
C VAL A 351 19.98 24.15 -5.30
N TYR A 352 20.94 23.72 -6.10
CA TYR A 352 22.07 22.90 -5.64
C TYR A 352 23.34 23.72 -5.66
N SER A 353 24.04 23.75 -4.52
CA SER A 353 25.27 24.51 -4.35
C SER A 353 26.42 23.57 -4.04
N LYS A 354 27.48 23.56 -4.85
CA LYS A 354 28.72 22.80 -4.60
C LYS A 354 29.89 23.76 -4.41
N LYS A 355 30.70 23.54 -3.39
CA LYS A 355 32.00 24.22 -3.24
C LYS A 355 33.04 23.50 -4.09
N GLU A 356 33.59 24.17 -5.09
CA GLU A 356 34.73 23.68 -5.86
C GLU A 356 36.02 24.38 -5.43
N LYS A 357 37.07 23.58 -5.29
CA LYS A 357 38.41 24.03 -4.91
C LYS A 357 39.06 24.72 -6.11
N LYS A 358 39.31 26.03 -6.02
CA LYS A 358 40.07 26.80 -7.00
C LYS A 358 41.48 27.04 -6.44
N VAL A 359 42.48 26.44 -7.07
CA VAL A 359 43.89 26.70 -6.74
C VAL A 359 44.35 27.90 -7.55
N ILE A 360 44.73 28.98 -6.87
CA ILE A 360 45.25 30.19 -7.51
C ILE A 360 46.75 30.26 -7.25
N THR A 361 47.52 30.32 -8.32
CA THR A 361 48.97 30.50 -8.28
C THR A 361 49.28 32.00 -8.43
N TYR A 362 50.07 32.55 -7.52
CA TYR A 362 50.54 33.93 -7.57
C TYR A 362 52.04 34.01 -7.21
N LYS A 363 52.68 35.15 -7.48
CA LYS A 363 54.05 35.41 -7.04
C LYS A 363 54.02 36.32 -5.82
N ASP A 364 54.80 35.99 -4.79
CA ASP A 364 54.96 36.87 -3.63
C ASP A 364 55.81 38.11 -3.95
N LYS A 365 55.93 39.04 -3.01
CA LYS A 365 56.71 40.29 -3.17
C LYS A 365 58.20 40.05 -3.48
N LYS A 366 58.70 38.81 -3.36
CA LYS A 366 60.07 38.38 -3.69
C LYS A 366 60.13 37.53 -4.98
N GLY A 367 59.04 37.46 -5.74
CA GLY A 367 58.97 36.76 -7.02
C GLY A 367 58.81 35.23 -6.93
N LYS A 368 58.68 34.64 -5.73
CA LYS A 368 58.51 33.19 -5.55
C LYS A 368 57.06 32.79 -5.83
N LYS A 369 56.86 31.72 -6.62
CA LYS A 369 55.53 31.13 -6.87
C LYS A 369 54.95 30.57 -5.57
N LYS A 370 53.74 30.97 -5.23
CA LYS A 370 52.93 30.50 -4.10
C LYS A 370 51.54 30.10 -4.61
N THR A 371 50.88 29.19 -3.91
CA THR A 371 49.50 28.79 -4.18
C THR A 371 48.63 29.17 -3.00
N LYS A 372 47.43 29.71 -3.28
CA LYS A 372 46.36 29.81 -2.29
C LYS A 372 45.15 29.01 -2.76
N VAL A 373 44.44 28.43 -1.82
CA VAL A 373 43.20 27.68 -2.07
C VAL A 373 42.03 28.61 -1.78
N GLU A 374 41.22 28.89 -2.79
CA GLU A 374 39.94 29.56 -2.63
C GLU A 374 38.81 28.58 -2.95
N TRP A 375 37.70 28.69 -2.22
CA TRP A 375 36.51 27.87 -2.46
C TRP A 375 35.49 28.70 -3.24
N LYS A 376 35.08 28.24 -4.41
CA LYS A 376 33.99 28.86 -5.19
C LYS A 376 32.73 28.04 -5.02
N THR A 377 31.64 28.65 -4.56
CA THR A 377 30.32 28.03 -4.60
C THR A 377 29.76 28.14 -6.02
N ILE A 378 29.49 27.01 -6.66
CA ILE A 378 28.76 26.92 -7.92
C ILE A 378 27.33 26.52 -7.58
N THR A 379 26.40 27.40 -7.94
CA THR A 379 24.96 27.20 -7.77
C THR A 379 24.37 26.78 -9.11
N THR A 380 23.62 25.67 -9.12
CA THR A 380 22.83 25.23 -10.27
C THR A 380 21.38 25.09 -9.84
N THR A 381 20.50 25.83 -10.51
CA THR A 381 19.06 25.77 -10.29
C THR A 381 18.45 24.83 -11.31
N TYR A 382 17.65 23.88 -10.86
CA TYR A 382 16.84 23.02 -11.73
C TYR A 382 15.36 23.26 -11.45
N GLU A 383 14.54 23.21 -12.49
CA GLU A 383 13.10 23.11 -12.37
C GLU A 383 12.75 21.65 -12.09
N SER A 384 12.18 21.38 -10.93
CA SER A 384 11.74 20.07 -10.48
C SER A 384 10.28 19.88 -10.90
N GLY A 385 10.04 19.03 -11.90
CA GLY A 385 8.69 18.56 -12.20
C GLY A 385 8.09 17.83 -11.00
N ASN A 386 6.81 18.05 -10.74
CA ASN A 386 6.05 17.41 -9.66
C ASN A 386 4.93 16.53 -10.22
N ASN A 387 5.12 16.00 -11.44
CA ASN A 387 4.12 15.18 -12.08
C ASN A 387 3.97 13.86 -11.33
N TYR A 388 2.80 13.25 -11.35
CA TYR A 388 2.59 11.89 -10.85
C TYR A 388 1.45 11.24 -11.60
N ASN A 389 1.36 9.94 -11.49
CA ASN A 389 0.27 9.16 -12.05
C ASN A 389 -0.02 7.96 -11.13
N GLY A 390 -1.02 7.14 -11.50
CA GLY A 390 -1.44 6.00 -10.67
C GLY A 390 -0.32 4.99 -10.35
N PHE A 391 0.75 4.95 -11.14
CA PHE A 391 1.92 4.06 -10.98
C PHE A 391 3.12 4.73 -10.31
N THR A 392 3.06 6.01 -9.94
CA THR A 392 4.10 6.62 -9.09
C THR A 392 4.11 5.94 -7.73
N ASN A 393 5.31 5.66 -7.19
CA ASN A 393 5.51 4.93 -5.93
C ASN A 393 4.68 3.64 -5.92
N PHE A 394 4.91 2.79 -6.91
CA PHE A 394 4.15 1.56 -7.06
C PHE A 394 4.66 0.52 -6.08
N TYR A 395 3.73 -0.12 -5.37
CA TYR A 395 3.92 -1.37 -4.69
C TYR A 395 2.74 -2.27 -5.07
N GLY A 396 3.02 -3.50 -5.49
CA GLY A 396 1.97 -4.45 -5.86
C GLY A 396 2.39 -5.43 -6.95
N TYR A 397 1.41 -5.99 -7.64
CA TYR A 397 1.60 -7.09 -8.60
C TYR A 397 1.46 -6.65 -10.05
N LEU A 398 2.32 -7.20 -10.89
CA LEU A 398 2.09 -7.33 -12.32
C LEU A 398 1.89 -8.83 -12.62
N THR A 399 0.78 -9.16 -13.28
CA THR A 399 0.42 -10.56 -13.55
C THR A 399 0.20 -10.75 -15.04
N LEU A 400 0.73 -11.84 -15.60
CA LEU A 400 0.42 -12.29 -16.95
C LEU A 400 0.07 -13.77 -16.92
N GLU A 401 -1.04 -14.11 -17.53
CA GLU A 401 -1.56 -15.47 -17.60
C GLU A 401 -1.83 -15.86 -19.06
N LYS A 402 -1.43 -17.07 -19.44
CA LYS A 402 -1.69 -17.70 -20.74
C LYS A 402 -2.51 -18.98 -20.53
N ARG A 403 -3.73 -19.00 -21.09
CA ARG A 403 -4.63 -20.17 -21.19
C ARG A 403 -4.90 -20.46 -22.66
N ASP A 404 -4.20 -21.44 -23.20
CA ASP A 404 -4.10 -21.72 -24.63
C ASP A 404 -3.72 -20.46 -25.42
N ASN A 405 -4.68 -19.88 -26.13
CA ASN A 405 -4.50 -18.63 -26.87
C ASN A 405 -5.14 -17.41 -26.21
N LEU A 406 -5.68 -17.53 -25.00
CA LEU A 406 -6.16 -16.42 -24.20
C LEU A 406 -5.05 -15.91 -23.29
N PHE A 407 -4.82 -14.61 -23.31
CA PHE A 407 -3.90 -13.91 -22.42
C PHE A 407 -4.68 -12.96 -21.51
N ILE A 408 -4.35 -12.98 -20.22
CA ILE A 408 -4.94 -12.12 -19.20
C ILE A 408 -3.80 -11.40 -18.49
N ALA A 409 -3.82 -10.07 -18.54
CA ALA A 409 -2.83 -9.23 -17.87
C ALA A 409 -3.51 -8.42 -16.76
N GLU A 410 -2.88 -8.37 -15.59
CA GLU A 410 -3.41 -7.63 -14.44
C GLU A 410 -2.35 -6.72 -13.83
N TYR A 411 -2.78 -5.51 -13.48
CA TYR A 411 -2.02 -4.54 -12.71
C TYR A 411 -2.74 -4.34 -11.38
N ILE A 412 -2.08 -4.65 -10.27
CA ILE A 412 -2.67 -4.56 -8.93
C ILE A 412 -1.76 -3.67 -8.10
N LYS A 413 -2.26 -2.51 -7.65
CA LYS A 413 -1.54 -1.65 -6.71
C LYS A 413 -2.06 -1.94 -5.30
N LEU A 414 -1.14 -2.08 -4.36
CA LEU A 414 -1.43 -2.29 -2.96
C LEU A 414 -1.23 -0.99 -2.17
N GLU A 415 -1.88 -0.93 -1.01
CA GLU A 415 -1.63 0.03 0.05
C GLU A 415 -0.46 -0.40 0.94
N ALA A 416 -0.09 0.46 1.89
CA ALA A 416 1.00 0.19 2.82
C ALA A 416 0.69 -0.96 3.79
N ASP A 417 -0.58 -1.14 4.14
CA ASP A 417 -1.10 -2.27 4.95
C ASP A 417 -1.21 -3.58 4.15
N GLY A 418 -0.92 -3.55 2.84
CA GLY A 418 -0.99 -4.71 1.95
C GLY A 418 -2.35 -4.93 1.27
N THR A 419 -3.38 -4.14 1.58
CA THR A 419 -4.69 -4.24 0.94
C THR A 419 -4.66 -3.74 -0.52
N GLN A 420 -5.62 -4.18 -1.34
CA GLN A 420 -5.68 -3.78 -2.73
C GLN A 420 -6.26 -2.36 -2.89
N ARG A 421 -5.40 -1.39 -3.27
CA ARG A 421 -5.85 -0.03 -3.66
C ARG A 421 -6.69 -0.03 -4.94
N TRP A 422 -6.19 -0.68 -5.99
CA TRP A 422 -6.91 -0.80 -7.27
C TRP A 422 -6.38 -1.95 -8.12
N LYS A 423 -7.22 -2.43 -9.04
CA LYS A 423 -6.91 -3.47 -10.03
C LYS A 423 -7.33 -3.04 -11.43
N LYS A 424 -6.50 -3.33 -12.44
CA LYS A 424 -6.81 -3.19 -13.87
C LYS A 424 -6.56 -4.51 -14.58
N THR A 425 -7.57 -5.03 -15.27
CA THR A 425 -7.51 -6.32 -16.00
C THR A 425 -7.69 -6.10 -17.49
N TYR A 426 -6.85 -6.75 -18.28
CA TYR A 426 -6.91 -6.77 -19.74
C TYR A 426 -6.95 -8.21 -20.23
N LYS A 427 -7.80 -8.49 -21.22
CA LYS A 427 -7.93 -9.82 -21.83
C LYS A 427 -7.75 -9.69 -23.33
N TRP A 428 -6.97 -10.59 -23.91
CA TRP A 428 -6.79 -10.66 -25.36
C TRP A 428 -6.65 -12.11 -25.80
N ARG A 429 -7.30 -12.47 -26.91
CA ARG A 429 -7.18 -13.79 -27.52
C ARG A 429 -6.35 -13.70 -28.80
N ASP A 430 -5.26 -14.47 -28.85
CA ASP A 430 -4.42 -14.63 -30.03
C ASP A 430 -5.11 -15.56 -31.04
N THR A 431 -5.99 -14.99 -31.86
CA THR A 431 -6.71 -15.73 -32.89
C THR A 431 -5.78 -16.34 -33.94
N ASN A 432 -4.60 -15.75 -34.14
CA ASN A 432 -3.62 -16.18 -35.14
C ASN A 432 -2.60 -17.19 -34.59
N LYS A 433 -2.65 -17.52 -33.29
CA LYS A 433 -1.72 -18.45 -32.61
C LYS A 433 -0.26 -18.11 -32.88
N LYS A 434 0.07 -16.83 -32.83
CA LYS A 434 1.42 -16.30 -33.06
C LYS A 434 2.33 -16.47 -31.84
N TYR A 435 1.78 -16.43 -30.63
CA TYR A 435 2.53 -16.44 -29.37
C TYR A 435 2.43 -17.81 -28.65
N THR A 436 3.00 -18.86 -29.25
CA THR A 436 2.89 -20.26 -28.78
C THR A 436 4.10 -20.79 -28.04
N SER A 437 5.21 -20.03 -27.99
CA SER A 437 6.43 -20.45 -27.31
C SER A 437 6.18 -20.73 -25.82
N LYS A 438 6.80 -21.79 -25.32
CA LYS A 438 6.72 -22.21 -23.92
C LYS A 438 7.61 -21.35 -23.03
N LEU A 439 7.17 -21.11 -21.79
CA LEU A 439 7.93 -20.41 -20.77
C LEU A 439 8.93 -21.38 -20.12
N ALA A 440 10.20 -20.99 -20.04
CA ALA A 440 11.24 -21.85 -19.47
C ALA A 440 12.19 -21.11 -18.51
N SER A 441 12.30 -19.79 -18.60
CA SER A 441 13.16 -19.02 -17.70
C SER A 441 12.72 -17.56 -17.59
N PHE A 442 13.35 -16.84 -16.65
CA PHE A 442 13.11 -15.44 -16.36
C PHE A 442 14.40 -14.64 -16.44
N GLY A 443 14.29 -13.40 -16.91
CA GLY A 443 15.36 -12.41 -16.85
C GLY A 443 14.91 -11.20 -16.04
N LEU A 444 15.54 -10.92 -14.91
CA LEU A 444 15.25 -9.74 -14.09
C LEU A 444 16.28 -8.65 -14.35
N TYR A 445 15.81 -7.46 -14.75
CA TYR A 445 16.65 -6.30 -15.03
C TYR A 445 16.15 -5.09 -14.26
N GLY A 446 17.04 -4.47 -13.49
CA GLY A 446 16.79 -3.18 -12.85
C GLY A 446 17.77 -2.17 -13.40
N ALA A 447 17.31 -0.95 -13.69
CA ALA A 447 18.15 0.05 -14.30
C ALA A 447 17.79 1.47 -13.87
N LYS A 448 18.78 2.36 -13.97
CA LYS A 448 18.59 3.80 -13.91
C LYS A 448 18.87 4.40 -15.27
N MET A 449 18.27 5.55 -15.53
CA MET A 449 18.69 6.43 -16.59
C MET A 449 19.91 7.23 -16.12
N LEU A 450 20.99 7.19 -16.89
CA LEU A 450 22.12 8.08 -16.64
C LEU A 450 21.74 9.54 -16.86
N ILE A 451 22.23 10.40 -15.97
CA ILE A 451 22.03 11.84 -16.02
C ILE A 451 23.33 12.57 -15.77
N THR A 452 23.36 13.87 -16.07
CA THR A 452 24.57 14.71 -15.97
C THR A 452 25.26 14.64 -14.59
N GLU A 453 24.50 14.48 -13.53
CA GLU A 453 24.95 14.39 -12.14
C GLU A 453 25.88 13.20 -11.91
N ASP A 454 25.63 12.06 -12.58
CA ASP A 454 26.47 10.86 -12.54
C ASP A 454 27.89 11.17 -13.02
N PHE A 455 28.02 12.08 -13.99
CA PHE A 455 29.29 12.47 -14.62
C PHE A 455 29.99 13.61 -13.89
N LYS A 456 29.24 14.49 -13.20
CA LYS A 456 29.79 15.63 -12.44
C LYS A 456 30.13 15.31 -10.99
N ASN A 457 29.96 14.06 -10.59
CA ASN A 457 30.06 13.59 -9.22
C ASN A 457 29.21 14.43 -8.25
N GLN A 458 28.02 14.84 -8.71
CA GLN A 458 27.03 15.50 -7.87
C GLN A 458 26.30 14.45 -7.06
N LYS A 459 26.01 14.75 -5.79
CA LYS A 459 25.23 13.86 -4.93
C LYS A 459 23.74 14.03 -5.24
N TYR A 460 23.07 12.91 -5.45
CA TYR A 460 21.63 12.79 -5.55
C TYR A 460 21.23 11.35 -5.24
N THR A 461 19.93 11.09 -5.10
CA THR A 461 19.40 9.76 -4.78
C THR A 461 18.63 9.23 -5.98
N ASP A 462 18.87 7.97 -6.35
CA ASP A 462 18.07 7.27 -7.38
C ASP A 462 16.76 6.74 -6.76
N GLY A 463 15.79 6.37 -7.62
CA GLY A 463 14.61 5.66 -7.16
C GLY A 463 14.97 4.29 -6.59
N ASP A 464 14.24 3.85 -5.58
CA ASP A 464 14.43 2.54 -4.97
C ASP A 464 13.63 1.47 -5.75
N ILE A 465 14.30 0.35 -6.03
CA ILE A 465 13.77 -0.75 -6.83
C ILE A 465 13.87 -2.01 -5.99
N ALA A 466 12.74 -2.67 -5.77
CA ALA A 466 12.67 -3.96 -5.09
C ALA A 466 11.86 -4.96 -5.91
N ALA A 467 12.43 -6.14 -6.14
CA ALA A 467 11.66 -7.32 -6.49
C ALA A 467 11.30 -8.04 -5.18
N CYS A 468 10.01 -8.30 -4.98
CA CYS A 468 9.47 -8.72 -3.68
C CYS A 468 8.96 -10.15 -3.69
N ASP A 469 8.41 -10.63 -4.81
CA ASP A 469 7.90 -11.99 -4.92
C ASP A 469 7.75 -12.37 -6.39
N LEU A 470 8.05 -13.63 -6.73
CA LEU A 470 7.80 -14.20 -8.05
C LEU A 470 7.15 -15.58 -7.88
N VAL A 471 5.87 -15.67 -8.23
CA VAL A 471 5.12 -16.92 -8.25
C VAL A 471 4.78 -17.29 -9.68
N VAL A 472 5.04 -18.54 -10.03
CA VAL A 472 4.75 -19.12 -11.33
C VAL A 472 3.94 -20.38 -11.12
N GLN A 473 2.80 -20.43 -11.80
CA GLN A 473 1.89 -21.56 -11.75
C GLN A 473 1.77 -22.16 -13.14
N GLU A 474 1.89 -23.48 -13.23
CA GLU A 474 1.43 -24.24 -14.39
C GLU A 474 -0.09 -24.33 -14.36
N ILE A 475 -0.71 -24.28 -15.53
CA ILE A 475 -2.16 -24.43 -15.68
C ILE A 475 -2.48 -25.74 -16.40
N ASP A 476 -3.10 -26.68 -15.70
CA ASP A 476 -3.69 -27.85 -16.32
C ASP A 476 -5.03 -27.45 -16.97
N MET A 477 -5.05 -27.34 -18.30
CA MET A 477 -6.24 -26.95 -19.04
C MET A 477 -7.35 -28.00 -19.01
N THR A 478 -7.03 -29.27 -18.74
CA THR A 478 -8.04 -30.32 -18.58
C THR A 478 -8.79 -30.10 -17.26
N ALA A 479 -8.06 -29.93 -16.17
CA ALA A 479 -8.63 -29.57 -14.88
C ALA A 479 -9.32 -28.19 -14.94
N PHE A 480 -8.71 -27.19 -15.59
CA PHE A 480 -9.28 -25.85 -15.69
C PHE A 480 -10.66 -25.83 -16.35
N ASN A 481 -10.85 -26.63 -17.40
CA ASN A 481 -12.10 -26.69 -18.16
C ASN A 481 -13.14 -27.65 -17.55
N ASN A 482 -12.81 -28.39 -16.50
CA ASN A 482 -13.77 -29.16 -15.73
C ASN A 482 -14.58 -28.21 -14.83
N ASN A 483 -15.89 -28.13 -15.06
CA ASN A 483 -16.80 -27.26 -14.32
C ASN A 483 -17.70 -28.01 -13.32
N THR A 484 -17.47 -29.32 -13.14
CA THR A 484 -18.27 -30.15 -12.23
C THR A 484 -17.58 -30.36 -10.89
N ASP A 485 -16.25 -30.32 -10.86
CA ASP A 485 -15.45 -30.55 -9.67
C ASP A 485 -15.04 -29.23 -8.98
N PRO A 486 -15.10 -29.15 -7.64
CA PRO A 486 -14.60 -27.99 -6.88
C PRO A 486 -13.12 -27.71 -7.12
N GLU A 487 -12.80 -26.44 -7.35
CA GLU A 487 -11.43 -25.97 -7.55
C GLU A 487 -10.70 -25.75 -6.24
N ILE A 488 -9.44 -26.18 -6.15
CA ILE A 488 -8.53 -25.73 -5.10
C ILE A 488 -8.24 -24.25 -5.34
N ILE A 489 -8.85 -23.39 -4.54
CA ILE A 489 -8.80 -21.93 -4.66
C ILE A 489 -7.85 -21.28 -3.64
N ILE A 490 -7.48 -22.02 -2.59
CA ILE A 490 -6.56 -21.60 -1.53
C ILE A 490 -5.45 -22.66 -1.46
N HIS A 491 -4.19 -22.22 -1.53
CA HIS A 491 -3.06 -23.12 -1.41
C HIS A 491 -2.49 -23.09 0.00
N LYS A 492 -1.83 -24.17 0.42
CA LYS A 492 -1.10 -24.22 1.70
C LYS A 492 -0.18 -23.01 1.85
N GLY A 493 -0.34 -22.27 2.95
CA GLY A 493 0.40 -21.06 3.29
C GLY A 493 -0.16 -19.76 2.71
N ASP A 494 -1.25 -19.80 1.93
CA ASP A 494 -2.00 -18.61 1.56
C ASP A 494 -2.65 -18.00 2.82
N GLU A 495 -2.61 -16.67 2.91
CA GLU A 495 -3.38 -15.91 3.89
C GLU A 495 -4.69 -15.45 3.26
N ILE A 496 -5.81 -15.73 3.92
CA ILE A 496 -7.13 -15.20 3.61
C ILE A 496 -7.54 -14.23 4.71
N LEU A 497 -7.95 -13.03 4.32
CA LEU A 497 -8.42 -11.99 5.21
C LEU A 497 -9.88 -11.68 4.86
N PHE A 498 -10.77 -11.93 5.81
CA PHE A 498 -12.19 -11.57 5.77
C PHE A 498 -12.36 -10.27 6.55
N ASP A 499 -12.49 -9.16 5.82
CA ASP A 499 -12.59 -7.82 6.39
C ASP A 499 -14.06 -7.48 6.66
N GLY A 500 -14.46 -7.56 7.93
CA GLY A 500 -15.82 -7.24 8.35
C GLY A 500 -16.16 -5.75 8.28
N GLU A 501 -15.17 -4.87 8.29
CA GLU A 501 -15.38 -3.42 8.21
C GLU A 501 -15.73 -2.99 6.78
N SER A 502 -14.98 -3.48 5.78
CA SER A 502 -15.23 -3.16 4.38
C SER A 502 -16.15 -4.15 3.66
N GLY A 503 -16.43 -5.31 4.26
CA GLY A 503 -17.20 -6.39 3.65
C GLY A 503 -16.48 -7.02 2.45
N MET A 504 -15.15 -7.09 2.52
CA MET A 504 -14.28 -7.59 1.45
C MET A 504 -13.48 -8.81 1.89
N ILE A 505 -13.02 -9.59 0.90
CA ILE A 505 -12.17 -10.76 1.15
C ILE A 505 -10.90 -10.58 0.34
N TYR A 506 -9.75 -10.80 0.97
CA TYR A 506 -8.45 -10.70 0.36
C TYR A 506 -7.69 -12.02 0.48
N LYS A 507 -6.91 -12.35 -0.55
CA LYS A 507 -5.95 -13.45 -0.53
C LYS A 507 -4.56 -12.90 -0.78
N ASN A 508 -3.66 -13.06 0.18
CA ASN A 508 -2.31 -12.50 0.15
C ASN A 508 -2.30 -10.99 -0.22
N GLY A 509 -3.27 -10.23 0.31
CA GLY A 509 -3.49 -8.80 0.07
C GLY A 509 -4.24 -8.44 -1.23
N ALA A 510 -4.43 -9.36 -2.17
CA ALA A 510 -5.19 -9.12 -3.39
C ALA A 510 -6.69 -9.41 -3.19
N LEU A 511 -7.57 -8.60 -3.78
CA LEU A 511 -9.02 -8.80 -3.66
C LEU A 511 -9.43 -10.18 -4.22
N PHE A 512 -10.19 -10.93 -3.42
CA PHE A 512 -10.55 -12.33 -3.65
C PHE A 512 -12.07 -12.58 -3.54
N ILE A 513 -12.86 -11.56 -3.84
CA ILE A 513 -14.32 -11.58 -3.66
C ILE A 513 -15.07 -12.45 -4.67
N ASP A 514 -14.45 -12.78 -5.82
CA ASP A 514 -15.08 -13.54 -6.91
C ASP A 514 -15.48 -14.97 -6.49
N TYR A 515 -14.87 -15.50 -5.43
CA TYR A 515 -15.17 -16.83 -4.88
C TYR A 515 -16.17 -16.78 -3.72
N ARG A 516 -16.67 -15.61 -3.33
CA ARG A 516 -17.65 -15.48 -2.24
C ARG A 516 -18.98 -16.12 -2.64
N VAL A 517 -19.47 -17.01 -1.79
CA VAL A 517 -20.78 -17.64 -1.97
C VAL A 517 -21.90 -16.65 -1.75
N ILE A 518 -22.90 -16.68 -2.64
CA ILE A 518 -24.11 -15.84 -2.53
C ILE A 518 -24.80 -16.11 -1.19
N GLY A 519 -25.21 -15.04 -0.50
CA GLY A 519 -25.82 -15.13 0.83
C GLY A 519 -24.83 -14.98 1.98
N SER A 520 -23.51 -14.99 1.70
CA SER A 520 -22.51 -14.69 2.73
C SER A 520 -22.70 -13.27 3.29
N THR A 521 -22.71 -13.17 4.61
CA THR A 521 -22.68 -11.92 5.39
C THR A 521 -21.31 -11.77 6.05
N PHE A 522 -21.05 -10.63 6.70
CA PHE A 522 -19.85 -10.42 7.53
C PHE A 522 -20.28 -10.24 8.97
N PRO A 523 -19.46 -10.68 9.95
CA PRO A 523 -19.84 -10.65 11.35
C PRO A 523 -19.81 -9.22 11.90
N SER A 524 -20.73 -8.95 12.82
CA SER A 524 -20.69 -7.85 13.78
C SER A 524 -20.82 -8.47 15.16
N PHE A 525 -19.95 -8.09 16.08
CA PHE A 525 -20.01 -8.57 17.46
C PHE A 525 -20.32 -7.42 18.39
N PHE A 526 -21.31 -7.59 19.26
CA PHE A 526 -21.65 -6.60 20.25
C PHE A 526 -20.75 -6.73 21.49
N GLY A 527 -20.20 -5.60 21.95
CA GLY A 527 -19.34 -5.52 23.13
C GLY A 527 -19.97 -6.15 24.38
N GLY A 528 -19.29 -7.13 24.96
CA GLY A 528 -19.70 -7.82 26.18
C GLY A 528 -20.54 -9.08 25.97
N ASP A 529 -21.06 -9.30 24.76
CA ASP A 529 -21.84 -10.48 24.41
C ASP A 529 -20.94 -11.69 24.11
N GLU A 530 -21.49 -12.88 24.33
CA GLU A 530 -20.83 -14.16 24.08
C GLU A 530 -21.43 -14.80 22.83
N THR A 531 -20.69 -14.80 21.73
CA THR A 531 -21.17 -15.27 20.42
C THR A 531 -20.40 -16.52 19.99
N PRO A 532 -21.06 -17.65 19.69
CA PRO A 532 -20.39 -18.81 19.15
C PRO A 532 -19.96 -18.57 17.70
N ILE A 533 -18.73 -18.95 17.37
CA ILE A 533 -18.21 -18.99 16.00
C ILE A 533 -17.73 -20.41 15.69
N THR A 534 -17.96 -20.86 14.46
CA THR A 534 -17.45 -22.15 13.96
C THR A 534 -16.73 -21.96 12.64
N PHE A 535 -15.50 -22.42 12.56
CA PHE A 535 -14.63 -22.29 11.39
C PHE A 535 -14.60 -23.58 10.54
N SER A 536 -14.30 -23.43 9.25
CA SER A 536 -13.93 -24.55 8.41
C SER A 536 -12.54 -25.10 8.79
N GLU A 537 -12.33 -26.40 8.55
CA GLU A 537 -11.02 -27.05 8.79
C GLU A 537 -9.96 -26.59 7.77
N GLY A 538 -8.70 -26.98 8.01
CA GLY A 538 -7.60 -26.78 7.05
C GLY A 538 -6.94 -25.40 7.08
N ALA A 539 -7.24 -24.58 8.10
CA ALA A 539 -6.57 -23.30 8.33
C ALA A 539 -6.41 -23.00 9.83
N GLU A 540 -5.38 -22.21 10.14
CA GLU A 540 -5.21 -21.56 11.45
C GLU A 540 -5.96 -20.22 11.42
N TRP A 541 -6.87 -20.02 12.38
CA TRP A 541 -7.76 -18.87 12.39
C TRP A 541 -7.40 -17.90 13.51
N SER A 542 -7.46 -16.61 13.21
CA SER A 542 -7.38 -15.54 14.21
C SER A 542 -8.33 -14.39 13.86
N MET A 543 -8.63 -13.55 14.84
CA MET A 543 -9.51 -12.40 14.68
C MET A 543 -8.89 -11.17 15.33
N ASP A 544 -8.75 -10.11 14.54
CA ASP A 544 -8.39 -8.78 15.02
C ASP A 544 -9.67 -7.93 15.15
N TYR A 545 -9.86 -7.26 16.28
CA TYR A 545 -11.01 -6.38 16.51
C TYR A 545 -10.62 -5.15 17.32
N VAL A 546 -11.41 -4.08 17.20
CA VAL A 546 -11.25 -2.86 17.99
C VAL A 546 -12.47 -2.73 18.90
N PRO A 547 -12.31 -2.75 20.24
CA PRO A 547 -13.42 -2.47 21.15
C PRO A 547 -14.05 -1.12 20.83
N THR A 548 -15.38 -1.04 20.89
CA THR A 548 -16.11 0.21 20.66
C THR A 548 -17.03 0.54 21.82
N THR A 549 -17.24 1.83 22.06
CA THR A 549 -18.19 2.34 23.07
C THR A 549 -18.91 3.58 22.55
N PHE A 550 -20.03 3.93 23.20
CA PHE A 550 -20.45 5.32 23.28
C PHE A 550 -19.88 5.95 24.57
#